data_AF-A0A9E4FV54-F1
#
_entry.id   AF-A0A9E4FV54-F1
#
_cell.length_a   1.000
_cell.length_b   1.000
_cell.length_c   1.000
_cell.angle_alpha   90.00
_cell.angle_beta   90.00
_cell.angle_gamma   90.00
#
_symmetry.space_group_name_H-M   'P 1'
#
loop_
_entity.id
_entity.type
_entity.pdbx_description
1 polymer ?
#
loop_
_entity_poly.entity_id
_entity_poly.type
_entity_poly.pdbx_seq_one_letter_code
_entity_poly.pdbx_strand_id
1 'polypeptide(L)'
;MSTASVAAGMRAHKAAGLALIIGALLTAGAALLYPGALDGFVDRLDFGARVDAVTGSPNMTHVTTLASIFGVVLLAFGAFYLFRLAPSQASLAGLALRFGIGGMLFSWGVYVAQMSTSHTIVPILAHGVGEGTGPEVQAELNALALSVYAAGAVLHYAFLSISCVASILMGLGLAARFASMNLFKAAAYGLVLLGVLLGANLAFVQHVEGLGPSVMLTIAGGSLWIGVLCWIVLRVGLYQGQADLVPDEE
;
A
#
# COMPACT_ATOMS: atom_id res chain seq x y z
N MET A 1 36.52 -11.15 4.95
CA MET A 1 35.31 -11.72 4.33
C MET A 1 35.69 -12.77 3.29
N SER A 2 34.92 -13.85 3.18
CA SER A 2 35.12 -14.85 2.13
C SER A 2 34.39 -14.42 0.85
N THR A 3 34.86 -14.87 -0.31
CA THR A 3 34.20 -14.61 -1.61
C THR A 3 32.74 -15.08 -1.64
N ALA A 4 32.38 -16.06 -0.81
CA ALA A 4 31.01 -16.53 -0.67
C ALA A 4 30.09 -15.55 0.09
N SER A 5 30.61 -14.79 1.07
CA SER A 5 29.78 -13.83 1.82
C SER A 5 29.42 -12.61 0.97
N VAL A 6 30.36 -12.12 0.17
CA VAL A 6 30.15 -11.03 -0.80
C VAL A 6 29.14 -11.45 -1.87
N ALA A 7 29.25 -12.69 -2.40
CA ALA A 7 28.30 -13.21 -3.38
C ALA A 7 26.87 -13.37 -2.81
N ALA A 8 26.74 -13.71 -1.53
CA ALA A 8 25.45 -13.80 -0.84
C ALA A 8 24.83 -12.42 -0.59
N GLY A 9 25.62 -11.43 -0.13
CA GLY A 9 25.21 -10.04 0.03
C GLY A 9 24.72 -9.42 -1.28
N MET A 10 25.43 -9.71 -2.38
CA MET A 10 25.04 -9.28 -3.73
C MET A 10 23.71 -9.86 -4.22
N ARG A 11 23.42 -11.13 -3.90
CA ARG A 11 22.15 -11.76 -4.29
C ARG A 11 20.98 -11.22 -3.47
N ALA A 12 21.21 -10.89 -2.19
CA ALA A 12 20.18 -10.45 -1.28
C ALA A 12 19.57 -9.09 -1.65
N HIS A 13 20.39 -8.06 -1.96
CA HIS A 13 19.85 -6.75 -2.36
C HIS A 13 19.12 -6.79 -3.70
N LYS A 14 19.60 -7.60 -4.65
CA LYS A 14 18.94 -7.80 -5.95
C LYS A 14 17.57 -8.45 -5.79
N ALA A 15 17.48 -9.49 -4.96
CA ALA A 15 16.21 -10.15 -4.66
C ALA A 15 15.23 -9.17 -3.96
N ALA A 16 15.71 -8.39 -2.99
CA ALA A 16 14.90 -7.38 -2.33
C ALA A 16 14.41 -6.30 -3.29
N GLY A 17 15.29 -5.72 -4.11
CA GLY A 17 14.93 -4.72 -5.12
C GLY A 17 13.91 -5.25 -6.13
N LEU A 18 14.09 -6.48 -6.61
CA LEU A 18 13.16 -7.12 -7.54
C LEU A 18 11.79 -7.40 -6.88
N ALA A 19 11.79 -7.95 -5.67
CA ALA A 19 10.56 -8.18 -4.91
C ALA A 19 9.77 -6.88 -4.74
N LEU A 20 10.46 -5.79 -4.38
CA LEU A 20 9.82 -4.49 -4.31
C LEU A 20 9.24 -4.07 -5.68
N ILE A 21 9.99 -4.13 -6.78
CA ILE A 21 9.47 -3.72 -8.11
C ILE A 21 8.21 -4.51 -8.47
N ILE A 22 8.27 -5.84 -8.39
CA ILE A 22 7.14 -6.72 -8.69
C ILE A 22 5.97 -6.41 -7.75
N GLY A 23 6.25 -6.20 -6.46
CA GLY A 23 5.25 -5.85 -5.46
C GLY A 23 4.49 -4.56 -5.80
N ALA A 24 5.19 -3.48 -6.20
CA ALA A 24 4.53 -2.25 -6.63
C ALA A 24 3.66 -2.47 -7.86
N LEU A 25 4.19 -3.17 -8.87
CA LEU A 25 3.46 -3.40 -10.13
C LEU A 25 2.21 -4.24 -9.90
N LEU A 26 2.30 -5.27 -9.07
CA LEU A 26 1.14 -6.09 -8.68
C LEU A 26 0.11 -5.28 -7.92
N THR A 27 0.51 -4.51 -6.90
CA THR A 27 -0.44 -3.69 -6.13
C THR A 27 -1.07 -2.58 -6.98
N ALA A 28 -0.29 -1.90 -7.83
CA ALA A 28 -0.80 -0.86 -8.71
C ALA A 28 -1.73 -1.42 -9.80
N GLY A 29 -1.33 -2.52 -10.45
CA GLY A 29 -2.14 -3.21 -11.44
C GLY A 29 -3.42 -3.76 -10.84
N ALA A 30 -3.36 -4.34 -9.64
CA ALA A 30 -4.54 -4.80 -8.92
C ALA A 30 -5.49 -3.65 -8.56
N ALA A 31 -4.96 -2.51 -8.11
CA ALA A 31 -5.76 -1.33 -7.80
C ALA A 31 -6.47 -0.77 -9.04
N LEU A 32 -5.79 -0.78 -10.20
CA LEU A 32 -6.35 -0.38 -11.48
C LEU A 32 -7.46 -1.33 -11.97
N LEU A 33 -7.23 -2.63 -11.85
CA LEU A 33 -8.17 -3.64 -12.35
C LEU A 33 -9.29 -3.97 -11.36
N TYR A 34 -9.25 -3.40 -10.15
CA TYR A 34 -10.25 -3.68 -9.13
C TYR A 34 -11.64 -3.24 -9.63
N PRO A 35 -12.70 -4.05 -9.48
CA PRO A 35 -14.03 -3.70 -9.99
C PRO A 35 -14.52 -2.32 -9.52
N GLY A 36 -15.04 -1.53 -10.46
CA GLY A 36 -15.43 -0.13 -10.23
C GLY A 36 -14.29 0.89 -10.30
N ALA A 37 -13.03 0.48 -10.54
CA ALA A 37 -11.92 1.43 -10.74
C ALA A 37 -11.86 1.99 -12.17
N LEU A 38 -12.09 1.18 -13.20
CA LEU A 38 -12.09 1.60 -14.61
C LEU A 38 -13.50 1.72 -15.19
N ASP A 39 -14.41 0.85 -14.75
CA ASP A 39 -15.79 0.82 -15.22
C ASP A 39 -16.68 1.70 -14.33
N GLY A 40 -16.63 3.01 -14.58
CA GLY A 40 -17.57 3.98 -13.98
C GLY A 40 -17.11 4.70 -12.72
N PHE A 41 -15.86 4.50 -12.26
CA PHE A 41 -15.28 5.16 -11.08
C PHE A 41 -16.22 5.19 -9.87
N VAL A 42 -16.50 4.01 -9.34
CA VAL A 42 -17.40 3.83 -8.19
C VAL A 42 -16.79 4.47 -6.94
N ASP A 43 -17.58 5.30 -6.27
CA ASP A 43 -17.19 5.88 -4.99
C ASP A 43 -16.93 4.76 -3.97
N ARG A 44 -15.80 4.85 -3.28
CA ARG A 44 -15.44 3.91 -2.22
C ARG A 44 -16.30 4.09 -0.97
N LEU A 45 -17.07 5.17 -0.86
CA LEU A 45 -18.02 5.42 0.23
C LEU A 45 -19.47 5.04 -0.12
N ASP A 46 -19.76 4.78 -1.40
CA ASP A 46 -21.08 4.28 -1.82
C ASP A 46 -21.10 2.75 -1.69
N PHE A 47 -21.66 2.28 -0.57
CA PHE A 47 -21.79 0.85 -0.31
C PHE A 47 -22.55 0.12 -1.42
N GLY A 48 -23.66 0.68 -1.91
CA GLY A 48 -24.52 0.03 -2.89
C GLY A 48 -23.79 -0.17 -4.21
N ALA A 49 -23.27 0.93 -4.77
CA ALA A 49 -22.52 0.87 -6.03
C ALA A 49 -21.25 -0.01 -5.89
N ARG A 50 -20.61 0.01 -4.71
CA ARG A 50 -19.42 -0.81 -4.47
C ARG A 50 -19.75 -2.29 -4.41
N VAL A 51 -20.85 -2.66 -3.74
CA VAL A 51 -21.35 -4.04 -3.71
C VAL A 51 -21.67 -4.51 -5.12
N ASP A 52 -22.42 -3.72 -5.88
CA ASP A 52 -22.80 -4.06 -7.27
C ASP A 52 -21.56 -4.29 -8.15
N ALA A 53 -20.53 -3.46 -8.00
CA ALA A 53 -19.29 -3.63 -8.74
C ALA A 53 -18.55 -4.94 -8.38
N VAL A 54 -18.44 -5.26 -7.08
CA VAL A 54 -17.68 -6.46 -6.65
C VAL A 54 -18.44 -7.75 -6.87
N THR A 55 -19.77 -7.74 -6.75
CA THR A 55 -20.65 -8.90 -7.00
C THR A 55 -20.91 -9.10 -8.49
N GLY A 56 -20.90 -8.03 -9.30
CA GLY A 56 -20.99 -8.11 -10.76
C GLY A 56 -19.73 -8.67 -11.42
N SER A 57 -18.61 -8.75 -10.70
CA SER A 57 -17.34 -9.29 -11.21
C SER A 57 -16.54 -10.02 -10.11
N PRO A 58 -17.08 -11.13 -9.55
CA PRO A 58 -16.52 -11.77 -8.35
C PRO A 58 -15.12 -12.34 -8.61
N ASN A 59 -14.89 -12.95 -9.77
CA ASN A 59 -13.57 -13.47 -10.16
C ASN A 59 -12.51 -12.36 -10.20
N MET A 60 -12.86 -11.19 -10.74
CA MET A 60 -11.93 -10.06 -10.80
C MET A 60 -11.66 -9.51 -9.38
N THR A 61 -12.68 -9.43 -8.53
CA THR A 61 -12.52 -9.07 -7.11
C THR A 61 -11.55 -10.00 -6.40
N HIS A 62 -11.69 -11.32 -6.58
CA HIS A 62 -10.80 -12.30 -5.96
C HIS A 62 -9.37 -12.19 -6.48
N VAL A 63 -9.18 -12.12 -7.81
CA VAL A 63 -7.86 -12.03 -8.44
C VAL A 63 -7.13 -10.75 -8.02
N THR A 64 -7.80 -9.60 -8.08
CA THR A 64 -7.19 -8.30 -7.71
C THR A 64 -6.93 -8.20 -6.21
N THR A 65 -7.76 -8.82 -5.37
CA THR A 65 -7.48 -8.91 -3.93
C THR A 65 -6.24 -9.76 -3.66
N LEU A 66 -6.14 -10.95 -4.24
CA LEU A 66 -4.97 -11.82 -4.10
C LEU A 66 -3.71 -11.14 -4.64
N ALA A 67 -3.78 -10.54 -5.83
CA ALA A 67 -2.66 -9.81 -6.42
C ALA A 67 -2.22 -8.63 -5.53
N SER A 68 -3.16 -7.92 -4.90
CA SER A 68 -2.85 -6.87 -3.92
C SER A 68 -2.11 -7.43 -2.70
N ILE A 69 -2.59 -8.54 -2.12
CA ILE A 69 -1.98 -9.19 -0.96
C ILE A 69 -0.57 -9.69 -1.30
N PHE A 70 -0.40 -10.42 -2.40
CA PHE A 70 0.92 -10.88 -2.86
C PHE A 70 1.86 -9.71 -3.14
N GLY A 71 1.36 -8.66 -3.78
CA GLY A 71 2.11 -7.44 -4.03
C GLY A 71 2.64 -6.84 -2.73
N VAL A 72 1.76 -6.70 -1.73
CA VAL A 72 2.10 -6.15 -0.40
C VAL A 72 3.07 -7.04 0.37
N VAL A 73 2.97 -8.37 0.27
CA VAL A 73 3.95 -9.27 0.89
C VAL A 73 5.33 -9.09 0.27
N LEU A 74 5.43 -8.93 -1.05
CA LEU A 74 6.70 -8.65 -1.74
C LEU A 74 7.25 -7.26 -1.37
N LEU A 75 6.36 -6.27 -1.23
CA LEU A 75 6.70 -4.94 -0.71
C LEU A 75 7.30 -5.04 0.70
N ALA A 76 6.64 -5.78 1.58
CA ALA A 76 7.08 -5.99 2.95
C ALA A 76 8.46 -6.67 3.00
N PHE A 77 8.65 -7.74 2.22
CA PHE A 77 9.93 -8.46 2.14
C PHE A 77 11.09 -7.52 1.80
N GLY A 78 10.93 -6.67 0.78
CA GLY A 78 12.01 -5.75 0.44
C GLY A 78 12.16 -4.56 1.39
N ALA A 79 11.08 -4.12 2.03
CA ALA A 79 11.17 -3.10 3.09
C ALA A 79 11.91 -3.63 4.33
N PHE A 80 11.75 -4.92 4.66
CA PHE A 80 12.57 -5.57 5.68
C PHE A 80 14.06 -5.56 5.35
N TYR A 81 14.43 -5.67 4.07
CA TYR A 81 15.83 -5.51 3.66
C TYR A 81 16.34 -4.09 3.93
N LEU A 82 15.54 -3.06 3.58
CA LEU A 82 15.86 -1.66 3.87
C LEU A 82 15.97 -1.38 5.38
N PHE A 83 15.27 -2.14 6.23
CA PHE A 83 15.38 -2.01 7.68
C PHE A 83 16.82 -2.18 8.19
N ARG A 84 17.64 -2.95 7.47
CA ARG A 84 19.08 -3.13 7.77
C ARG A 84 19.92 -1.87 7.52
N LEU A 85 19.42 -0.89 6.77
CA LEU A 85 20.08 0.42 6.61
C LEU A 85 19.97 1.27 7.87
N ALA A 86 18.95 1.04 8.67
CA ALA A 86 18.58 1.95 9.75
C ALA A 86 19.50 1.91 10.99
N PRO A 87 20.12 0.78 11.38
CA PRO A 87 21.16 0.73 12.42
C PRO A 87 22.44 1.53 12.10
N SER A 88 22.79 1.71 10.83
CA SER A 88 24.00 2.45 10.43
C SER A 88 23.97 3.96 10.74
N GLN A 89 22.81 4.47 11.17
CA GLN A 89 22.61 5.89 11.47
C GLN A 89 22.22 6.09 12.94
N ALA A 90 23.18 6.36 13.81
CA ALA A 90 22.96 6.79 15.19
C ALA A 90 22.44 8.25 15.27
N SER A 91 21.47 8.60 14.43
CA SER A 91 20.93 9.95 14.25
C SER A 91 19.41 9.94 14.16
N LEU A 92 18.77 11.12 14.27
CA LEU A 92 17.34 11.28 14.08
C LEU A 92 16.86 10.73 12.72
N ALA A 93 17.70 10.79 11.68
CA ALA A 93 17.39 10.23 10.37
C ALA A 93 17.28 8.69 10.41
N GLY A 94 18.17 8.02 11.16
CA GLY A 94 18.12 6.57 11.35
C GLY A 94 16.86 6.14 12.11
N LEU A 95 16.48 6.89 13.15
CA LEU A 95 15.22 6.67 13.86
C LEU A 95 14.01 6.89 12.95
N ALA A 96 13.98 7.98 12.18
CA ALA A 96 12.91 8.24 11.21
C ALA A 96 12.80 7.11 10.19
N LEU A 97 13.92 6.58 9.69
CA LEU A 97 13.90 5.44 8.77
C LEU A 97 13.34 4.16 9.43
N ARG A 98 13.74 3.84 10.66
CA ARG A 98 13.21 2.69 11.42
C ARG A 98 11.70 2.77 11.62
N PHE A 99 11.24 3.90 12.16
CA PHE A 99 9.81 4.12 12.42
C PHE A 99 9.01 4.24 11.14
N GLY A 100 9.57 4.85 10.09
CA GLY A 100 8.95 4.91 8.77
C GLY A 100 8.75 3.54 8.15
N ILE A 101 9.78 2.68 8.15
CA ILE A 101 9.66 1.31 7.65
C ILE A 101 8.70 0.48 8.52
N GLY A 102 8.84 0.53 9.85
CA GLY A 102 7.95 -0.20 10.76
C GLY A 102 6.48 0.23 10.62
N GLY A 103 6.23 1.54 10.53
CA GLY A 103 4.90 2.09 10.29
C GLY A 103 4.34 1.68 8.94
N MET A 104 5.15 1.63 7.88
CA MET A 104 4.71 1.19 6.55
C MET A 104 4.39 -0.31 6.50
N LEU A 105 5.20 -1.14 7.16
CA LEU A 105 4.92 -2.58 7.32
C LEU A 105 3.60 -2.80 8.06
N PHE A 106 3.37 -2.04 9.13
CA PHE A 106 2.12 -2.09 9.88
C PHE A 106 0.94 -1.62 9.03
N SER A 107 1.07 -0.50 8.31
CA SER A 107 -0.01 0.01 7.45
C SER A 107 -0.35 -0.98 6.33
N TRP A 108 0.64 -1.64 5.73
CA TRP A 108 0.44 -2.72 4.77
C TRP A 108 -0.31 -3.91 5.36
N GLY A 109 -0.06 -4.27 6.62
CA GLY A 109 -0.87 -5.27 7.33
C GLY A 109 -2.34 -4.85 7.47
N VAL A 110 -2.59 -3.58 7.82
CA VAL A 110 -3.93 -3.01 7.88
C VAL A 110 -4.60 -3.00 6.50
N TYR A 111 -3.86 -2.70 5.44
CA TYR A 111 -4.36 -2.75 4.06
C TYR A 111 -4.73 -4.18 3.63
N VAL A 112 -3.94 -5.19 3.99
CA VAL A 112 -4.29 -6.59 3.74
C VAL A 112 -5.61 -6.95 4.45
N ALA A 113 -5.78 -6.54 5.70
CA ALA A 113 -7.05 -6.75 6.41
C ALA A 113 -8.23 -6.05 5.71
N GLN A 114 -8.04 -4.83 5.23
CA GLN A 114 -9.05 -4.10 4.44
C GLN A 114 -9.38 -4.80 3.12
N MET A 115 -8.40 -5.37 2.42
CA MET A 115 -8.66 -6.13 1.20
C MET A 115 -9.43 -7.41 1.50
N SER A 116 -9.14 -8.06 2.63
CA SER A 116 -9.89 -9.23 3.09
C SER A 116 -11.36 -8.92 3.36
N THR A 117 -11.71 -7.74 3.90
CA THR A 117 -13.13 -7.39 4.08
C THR A 117 -13.85 -7.29 2.74
N SER A 118 -13.22 -6.66 1.74
CA SER A 118 -13.81 -6.56 0.40
C SER A 118 -13.93 -7.92 -0.29
N HIS A 119 -12.99 -8.82 -0.05
CA HIS A 119 -13.09 -10.21 -0.50
C HIS A 119 -14.26 -10.95 0.15
N THR A 120 -14.48 -10.76 1.46
CA THR A 120 -15.50 -11.45 2.25
C THR A 120 -16.93 -11.01 1.93
N ILE A 121 -17.15 -9.78 1.43
CA ILE A 121 -18.47 -9.30 0.99
C ILE A 121 -19.05 -10.19 -0.11
N VAL A 122 -18.21 -10.61 -1.08
CA VAL A 122 -18.63 -11.43 -2.22
C VAL A 122 -19.26 -12.76 -1.77
N PRO A 123 -18.59 -13.63 -0.98
CA PRO A 123 -19.17 -14.89 -0.53
C PRO A 123 -20.34 -14.70 0.44
N ILE A 124 -20.37 -13.66 1.28
CA ILE A 124 -21.55 -13.38 2.13
C ILE A 124 -22.80 -13.23 1.26
N LEU A 125 -22.70 -12.45 0.18
CA LEU A 125 -23.84 -12.17 -0.68
C LEU A 125 -24.12 -13.29 -1.70
N ALA A 126 -23.09 -13.99 -2.17
CA ALA A 126 -23.23 -15.04 -3.18
C ALA A 126 -23.59 -16.42 -2.60
N HIS A 127 -23.17 -16.70 -1.37
CA HIS A 127 -23.29 -18.04 -0.75
C HIS A 127 -23.97 -18.02 0.62
N GLY A 128 -24.21 -16.84 1.19
CA GLY A 128 -24.83 -16.71 2.51
C GLY A 128 -23.89 -17.08 3.65
N VAL A 129 -24.40 -16.99 4.87
CA VAL A 129 -23.74 -17.49 6.09
C VAL A 129 -24.75 -18.36 6.83
N GLY A 130 -24.59 -19.69 6.79
CA GLY A 130 -25.52 -20.61 7.45
C GLY A 130 -26.69 -21.04 6.55
N GLU A 131 -27.92 -20.61 6.86
CA GLU A 131 -29.20 -21.15 6.36
C GLU A 131 -29.51 -20.93 4.85
N GLY A 132 -28.54 -20.48 4.05
CA GLY A 132 -28.64 -20.35 2.59
C GLY A 132 -28.67 -18.89 2.11
N THR A 133 -29.19 -18.69 0.89
CA THR A 133 -29.28 -17.39 0.17
C THR A 133 -30.70 -17.03 -0.24
N GLY A 134 -31.71 -17.58 0.46
CA GLY A 134 -33.11 -17.34 0.14
C GLY A 134 -33.58 -15.92 0.48
N PRO A 135 -34.70 -15.46 -0.09
CA PRO A 135 -35.26 -14.13 0.16
C PRO A 135 -35.47 -13.79 1.65
N GLU A 136 -35.78 -14.81 2.45
CA GLU A 136 -36.03 -14.74 3.89
C GLU A 136 -34.82 -14.29 4.71
N VAL A 137 -33.58 -14.61 4.26
CA VAL A 137 -32.33 -14.24 4.95
C VAL A 137 -31.59 -13.08 4.28
N GLN A 138 -32.05 -12.60 3.12
CA GLN A 138 -31.35 -11.60 2.33
C GLN A 138 -31.14 -10.27 3.08
N ALA A 139 -32.10 -9.86 3.91
CA ALA A 139 -31.97 -8.66 4.72
C ALA A 139 -30.82 -8.78 5.75
N GLU A 140 -30.66 -9.95 6.36
CA GLU A 140 -29.60 -10.24 7.31
C GLU A 140 -28.23 -10.30 6.62
N LEU A 141 -28.16 -10.95 5.44
CA LEU A 141 -26.94 -11.00 4.63
C LEU A 141 -26.48 -9.61 4.18
N ASN A 142 -27.41 -8.75 3.78
CA ASN A 142 -27.12 -7.36 3.41
C ASN A 142 -26.61 -6.56 4.62
N ALA A 143 -27.23 -6.72 5.80
CA ALA A 143 -26.77 -6.08 7.03
C ALA A 143 -25.35 -6.56 7.44
N LEU A 144 -25.09 -7.86 7.30
CA LEU A 144 -23.76 -8.42 7.56
C LEU A 144 -22.72 -7.88 6.58
N ALA A 145 -23.02 -7.89 5.27
CA ALA A 145 -22.14 -7.32 4.25
C ALA A 145 -21.85 -5.83 4.50
N LEU A 146 -22.85 -5.04 4.90
CA LEU A 146 -22.69 -3.64 5.25
C LEU A 146 -21.77 -3.45 6.46
N SER A 147 -21.91 -4.27 7.50
CA SER A 147 -21.03 -4.20 8.68
C SER A 147 -19.57 -4.54 8.34
N VAL A 148 -19.34 -5.56 7.51
CA VAL A 148 -18.00 -5.94 7.01
C VAL A 148 -17.41 -4.82 6.16
N TYR A 149 -18.22 -4.20 5.30
CA TYR A 149 -17.81 -3.06 4.51
C TYR A 149 -17.43 -1.84 5.37
N ALA A 150 -18.25 -1.50 6.37
CA ALA A 150 -17.97 -0.40 7.30
C ALA A 150 -16.66 -0.64 8.06
N ALA A 151 -16.41 -1.86 8.53
CA ALA A 151 -15.12 -2.23 9.12
C ALA A 151 -13.96 -2.06 8.13
N GLY A 152 -14.15 -2.47 6.87
CA GLY A 152 -13.20 -2.25 5.78
C GLY A 152 -12.88 -0.77 5.54
N ALA A 153 -13.89 0.11 5.59
CA ALA A 153 -13.71 1.55 5.46
C ALA A 153 -12.88 2.12 6.63
N VAL A 154 -13.13 1.69 7.87
CA VAL A 154 -12.32 2.08 9.04
C VAL A 154 -10.86 1.64 8.88
N LEU A 155 -10.63 0.39 8.43
CA LEU A 155 -9.28 -0.10 8.13
C LEU A 155 -8.61 0.72 7.01
N HIS A 156 -9.36 1.15 6.00
CA HIS A 156 -8.84 2.02 4.95
C HIS A 156 -8.35 3.38 5.51
N TYR A 157 -9.13 4.02 6.38
CA TYR A 157 -8.73 5.27 7.04
C TYR A 157 -7.51 5.09 7.95
N ALA A 158 -7.45 3.99 8.70
CA ALA A 158 -6.28 3.65 9.51
C ALA A 158 -5.04 3.46 8.63
N PHE A 159 -5.16 2.71 7.53
CA PHE A 159 -4.10 2.53 6.54
C PHE A 159 -3.58 3.88 6.01
N LEU A 160 -4.47 4.78 5.58
CA LEU A 160 -4.08 6.11 5.06
C LEU A 160 -3.36 6.94 6.12
N SER A 161 -3.90 6.95 7.35
CA SER A 161 -3.35 7.73 8.47
C SER A 161 -1.93 7.28 8.83
N ILE A 162 -1.72 5.97 8.95
CA ILE A 162 -0.40 5.40 9.28
C ILE A 162 0.56 5.61 8.11
N SER A 163 0.12 5.37 6.87
CA SER A 163 0.96 5.49 5.68
C SER A 163 1.44 6.92 5.43
N CYS A 164 0.63 7.92 5.78
CA CYS A 164 1.02 9.33 5.74
C CYS A 164 2.29 9.58 6.56
N VAL A 165 2.22 9.29 7.87
CA VAL A 165 3.34 9.51 8.81
C VAL A 165 4.53 8.62 8.44
N ALA A 166 4.28 7.35 8.14
CA ALA A 166 5.31 6.40 7.76
C ALA A 166 6.10 6.83 6.50
N SER A 167 5.40 7.32 5.47
CA SER A 167 6.02 7.79 4.24
C SER A 167 6.87 9.05 4.46
N ILE A 168 6.42 9.99 5.30
CA ILE A 168 7.20 11.17 5.69
C ILE A 168 8.49 10.74 6.38
N LEU A 169 8.39 9.92 7.43
CA LEU A 169 9.54 9.50 8.22
C LEU A 169 10.55 8.71 7.38
N MET A 170 10.07 7.79 6.56
CA MET A 170 10.89 7.00 5.65
C MET A 170 11.56 7.88 4.58
N GLY A 171 10.82 8.81 3.99
CA GLY A 171 11.36 9.75 3.00
C GLY A 171 12.46 10.65 3.57
N LEU A 172 12.25 11.20 4.77
CA LEU A 172 13.25 12.00 5.47
C LEU A 172 14.49 11.18 5.84
N GLY A 173 14.30 9.97 6.38
CA GLY A 173 15.38 9.06 6.73
C GLY A 173 16.23 8.64 5.53
N LEU A 174 15.59 8.31 4.40
CA LEU A 174 16.27 7.98 3.15
C LEU A 174 16.98 9.20 2.55
N ALA A 175 16.34 10.36 2.52
CA ALA A 175 16.93 11.58 1.94
C ALA A 175 18.24 11.99 2.63
N ALA A 176 18.34 11.76 3.94
CA ALA A 176 19.53 12.04 4.72
C ALA A 176 20.74 11.13 4.38
N ARG A 177 20.53 10.00 3.70
CA ARG A 177 21.63 9.12 3.25
C ARG A 177 22.39 9.68 2.06
N PHE A 178 21.75 10.52 1.25
CA PHE A 178 22.35 11.04 0.03
C PHE A 178 23.07 12.36 0.28
N ALA A 179 24.37 12.41 0.02
CA ALA A 179 25.19 13.61 0.21
C ALA A 179 24.82 14.76 -0.75
N SER A 180 24.51 14.45 -2.01
CA SER A 180 24.14 15.41 -3.04
C SER A 180 22.75 15.17 -3.59
N MET A 181 22.18 16.16 -4.30
CA MET A 181 20.90 16.00 -4.97
C MET A 181 21.05 15.07 -6.18
N ASN A 182 20.33 13.96 -6.17
CA ASN A 182 20.26 13.00 -7.26
C ASN A 182 18.83 12.44 -7.37
N LEU A 183 18.60 11.57 -8.36
CA LEU A 183 17.27 10.99 -8.62
C LEU A 183 16.72 10.21 -7.42
N PHE A 184 17.58 9.51 -6.66
CA PHE A 184 17.16 8.72 -5.49
C PHE A 184 16.78 9.61 -4.30
N LYS A 185 17.53 10.70 -4.07
CA LYS A 185 17.19 11.71 -3.06
C LYS A 185 15.89 12.43 -3.41
N ALA A 186 15.68 12.73 -4.70
CA ALA A 186 14.42 13.29 -5.19
C ALA A 186 13.25 12.32 -4.95
N ALA A 187 13.42 11.03 -5.21
CA ALA A 187 12.41 10.01 -4.92
C ALA A 187 12.13 9.87 -3.42
N ALA A 188 13.16 10.00 -2.56
CA ALA A 188 12.99 10.02 -1.11
C ALA A 188 12.15 11.24 -0.65
N TYR A 189 12.42 12.43 -1.19
CA TYR A 189 11.54 13.59 -0.96
C TYR A 189 10.15 13.42 -1.56
N GLY A 190 10.02 12.69 -2.67
CA GLY A 190 8.73 12.30 -3.23
C GLY A 190 7.89 11.46 -2.27
N LEU A 191 8.52 10.60 -1.45
CA LEU A 191 7.83 9.91 -0.34
C LEU A 191 7.37 10.87 0.76
N VAL A 192 8.11 11.94 1.04
CA VAL A 192 7.68 12.98 1.97
C VAL A 192 6.45 13.70 1.42
N LEU A 193 6.52 14.12 0.16
CA LEU A 193 5.39 14.75 -0.52
C LEU A 193 4.17 13.83 -0.56
N LEU A 194 4.36 12.54 -0.84
CA LEU A 194 3.29 11.54 -0.79
C LEU A 194 2.59 11.55 0.57
N GLY A 195 3.35 11.48 1.66
CA GLY A 195 2.75 11.47 2.99
C GLY A 195 1.98 12.76 3.28
N VAL A 196 2.52 13.93 2.91
CA VAL A 196 1.82 15.21 3.03
C VAL A 196 0.51 15.21 2.22
N LEU A 197 0.53 14.72 0.97
CA LEU A 197 -0.66 14.65 0.13
C LEU A 197 -1.71 13.69 0.72
N LEU A 198 -1.29 12.54 1.25
CA LEU A 198 -2.19 11.60 1.93
C LEU A 198 -2.81 12.23 3.19
N GLY A 199 -2.02 12.95 3.98
CA GLY A 199 -2.49 13.67 5.17
C GLY A 199 -3.48 14.79 4.81
N ALA A 200 -3.17 15.58 3.77
CA ALA A 200 -4.09 16.59 3.26
C ALA A 200 -5.39 15.96 2.77
N ASN A 201 -5.31 14.86 2.00
CA ASN A 201 -6.48 14.13 1.53
C ASN A 201 -7.36 13.64 2.69
N LEU A 202 -6.75 13.06 3.74
CA LEU A 202 -7.48 12.64 4.94
C LEU A 202 -8.19 13.82 5.62
N ALA A 203 -7.50 14.96 5.77
CA ALA A 203 -8.09 16.16 6.36
C ALA A 203 -9.27 16.69 5.53
N PHE A 204 -9.15 16.70 4.20
CA PHE A 204 -10.22 17.11 3.28
C PHE A 204 -11.44 16.19 3.39
N VAL A 205 -11.23 14.86 3.40
CA VAL A 205 -12.31 13.86 3.56
C VAL A 205 -13.07 14.05 4.86
N GLN A 206 -12.38 14.47 5.93
CA GLN A 206 -12.99 14.64 7.25
C GLN A 206 -13.71 15.98 7.44
N HIS A 207 -13.30 17.05 6.76
CA HIS A 207 -13.73 18.42 7.10
C HIS A 207 -14.41 19.18 5.97
N VAL A 208 -14.34 18.72 4.72
CA VAL A 208 -14.96 19.42 3.60
C VAL A 208 -16.18 18.67 3.12
N GLU A 209 -17.35 19.20 3.48
CA GLU A 209 -18.64 18.74 3.00
C GLU A 209 -18.84 19.15 1.53
N GLY A 210 -19.51 18.29 0.75
CA GLY A 210 -19.88 18.60 -0.64
C GLY A 210 -18.78 18.41 -1.70
N LEU A 211 -17.58 17.93 -1.32
CA LEU A 211 -16.62 17.43 -2.30
C LEU A 211 -17.19 16.18 -2.98
N GLY A 212 -17.33 16.25 -4.30
CA GLY A 212 -17.77 15.10 -5.09
C GLY A 212 -16.79 13.93 -4.97
N PRO A 213 -17.28 12.67 -5.00
CA PRO A 213 -16.45 11.46 -4.92
C PRO A 213 -15.30 11.42 -5.94
N SER A 214 -15.54 11.98 -7.13
CA SER A 214 -14.57 12.08 -8.23
C SER A 214 -13.31 12.86 -7.86
N VAL A 215 -13.43 13.92 -7.06
CA VAL A 215 -12.29 14.75 -6.65
C VAL A 215 -11.42 13.99 -5.66
N MET A 216 -12.04 13.30 -4.69
CA MET A 216 -11.32 12.50 -3.69
C MET A 216 -10.62 11.30 -4.32
N LEU A 217 -11.29 10.62 -5.27
CA LEU A 217 -10.69 9.54 -6.06
C LEU A 217 -9.51 10.02 -6.91
N THR A 218 -9.60 11.21 -7.50
CA THR A 218 -8.52 11.79 -8.31
C THR A 218 -7.29 12.09 -7.45
N ILE A 219 -7.49 12.69 -6.27
CA ILE A 219 -6.40 12.99 -5.33
C ILE A 219 -5.77 11.69 -4.80
N ALA A 220 -6.59 10.73 -4.36
CA ALA A 220 -6.13 9.44 -3.87
C ALA A 220 -5.39 8.65 -4.95
N GLY A 221 -5.93 8.56 -6.16
CA GLY A 221 -5.30 7.88 -7.30
C GLY A 221 -4.00 8.55 -7.74
N GLY A 222 -3.99 9.88 -7.88
CA GLY A 222 -2.80 10.64 -8.25
C GLY A 222 -1.67 10.50 -7.23
N SER A 223 -1.99 10.58 -5.93
CA SER A 223 -1.01 10.37 -4.86
C SER A 223 -0.43 8.95 -4.91
N LEU A 224 -1.25 7.94 -5.17
CA LEU A 224 -0.80 6.55 -5.28
C LEU A 224 0.22 6.37 -6.42
N TRP A 225 0.01 7.02 -7.57
CA TRP A 225 0.96 6.99 -8.70
C TRP A 225 2.29 7.65 -8.37
N ILE A 226 2.27 8.81 -7.70
CA ILE A 226 3.51 9.45 -7.23
C ILE A 226 4.27 8.49 -6.30
N GLY A 227 3.55 7.86 -5.37
CA GLY A 227 4.14 6.88 -4.47
C GLY A 227 4.76 5.70 -5.20
N VAL A 228 4.05 5.10 -6.16
CA VAL A 228 4.53 3.98 -6.99
C VAL A 228 5.80 4.36 -7.73
N LEU A 229 5.85 5.54 -8.37
CA LEU A 229 7.03 6.00 -9.10
C LEU A 229 8.23 6.23 -8.18
N CYS A 230 8.05 6.91 -7.04
CA CYS A 230 9.12 7.14 -6.06
C CYS A 230 9.68 5.82 -5.56
N TRP A 231 8.78 4.89 -5.26
CA TRP A 231 9.14 3.54 -4.87
C TRP A 231 9.93 2.83 -5.96
N ILE A 232 9.46 2.78 -7.21
CA ILE A 232 10.18 2.14 -8.33
C ILE A 232 11.60 2.68 -8.45
N VAL A 233 11.78 4.01 -8.41
CA VAL A 233 13.10 4.65 -8.51
C VAL A 233 14.04 4.17 -7.39
N LEU A 234 13.60 4.20 -6.13
CA LEU A 234 14.39 3.73 -5.00
C LEU A 234 14.74 2.24 -5.10
N ARG A 235 13.83 1.44 -5.66
CA ARG A 235 13.97 -0.02 -5.80
C ARG A 235 14.93 -0.41 -6.90
N VAL A 236 14.91 0.35 -8.01
CA VAL A 236 15.91 0.22 -9.06
C VAL A 236 17.29 0.55 -8.51
N GLY A 237 17.42 1.59 -7.67
CA GLY A 237 18.67 1.89 -6.96
C GLY A 237 19.14 0.75 -6.07
N LEU A 238 18.24 0.16 -5.28
CA LEU A 238 18.53 -1.01 -4.46
C LEU A 238 18.97 -2.23 -5.31
N TYR A 239 18.25 -2.51 -6.40
CA TYR A 239 18.56 -3.61 -7.32
C TYR A 239 19.93 -3.44 -7.99
N GLN A 240 20.30 -2.20 -8.33
CA GLN A 240 21.59 -1.87 -8.93
C GLN A 240 22.74 -1.85 -7.91
N GLY A 241 22.45 -1.98 -6.61
CA GLY A 241 23.46 -1.98 -5.56
C GLY A 241 24.03 -0.59 -5.25
N GLN A 242 23.21 0.46 -5.36
CA GLN A 242 23.64 1.83 -5.02
C GLN A 242 24.12 1.90 -3.57
N ALA A 243 25.32 2.42 -3.34
CA ALA A 243 25.99 2.39 -2.03
C ALA A 243 25.13 3.02 -0.91
N ASP A 244 24.44 4.12 -1.21
CA ASP A 244 23.57 4.80 -0.24
C ASP A 244 22.30 4.01 0.11
N LEU A 245 21.97 2.95 -0.64
CA LEU A 245 20.76 2.13 -0.49
C LEU A 245 21.04 0.67 -0.11
N VAL A 246 22.31 0.27 0.00
CA VAL A 246 22.72 -1.06 0.43
C VAL A 246 23.32 -0.96 1.84
N PRO A 247 23.00 -1.89 2.77
CA PRO A 247 23.62 -1.92 4.08
C PRO A 247 25.13 -2.15 3.96
N ASP A 248 25.92 -1.49 4.81
CA ASP A 248 27.34 -1.76 4.91
C ASP A 248 27.54 -3.24 5.29
N GLU A 249 28.39 -3.94 4.54
CA GLU A 249 28.71 -5.34 4.84
C GLU A 249 29.66 -5.37 6.05
N GLU A 250 29.15 -5.79 7.22
CA GLU A 250 29.97 -6.14 8.39
C GLU A 250 30.77 -7.43 8.17
#